data_AF-A0A959WQZ2-F1
#
_entry.id   AF-A0A959WQZ2-F1
#
_cell.length_a   1.000
_cell.length_b   1.000
_cell.length_c   1.000
_cell.angle_alpha   90.00
_cell.angle_beta   90.00
_cell.angle_gamma   90.00
#
_symmetry.space_group_name_H-M   'P 1'
#
loop_
_entity.id
_entity.type
_entity.pdbx_description
1 polymer ?
#
loop_
_entity_poly.entity_id
_entity_poly.type
_entity_poly.pdbx_seq_one_letter_code
_entity_poly.pdbx_strand_id
1 'polypeptide(L)'
;QSFEFDTRQAIGVLAVISLSLGLINLLPFLPLDGGHIFWAIVEKIRGRPVPLRVMERSGMVGFALVLILFVIGLENDIGRLTGEGFNVR
;
A
#
# COMPACT_ATOMS: atom_id res chain seq x y z
N GLN A 1 20.75 -5.29 30.04
CA GLN A 1 20.50 -3.90 29.62
C GLN A 1 19.06 -3.87 29.14
N SER A 2 18.12 -3.48 30.00
CA SER A 2 16.72 -3.31 29.63
C SER A 2 16.68 -2.34 28.45
N PHE A 3 16.02 -2.72 27.37
CA PHE A 3 15.73 -1.84 26.25
C PHE A 3 14.87 -0.69 26.78
N GLU A 4 15.49 0.38 27.28
CA GLU A 4 14.83 1.67 27.39
C GLU A 4 14.69 2.19 25.95
N PHE A 5 13.65 1.73 25.27
CA PHE A 5 13.18 2.40 24.07
C PHE A 5 12.84 3.82 24.48
N ASP A 6 13.73 4.76 24.15
CA ASP A 6 13.49 6.18 24.36
C ASP A 6 12.20 6.54 23.62
N THR A 7 11.21 7.08 24.34
CA THR A 7 9.87 7.39 23.80
C THR A 7 9.98 8.26 22.54
N ARG A 8 11.02 9.11 22.46
CA ARG A 8 11.28 9.94 21.27
C ARG A 8 11.61 9.09 20.03
N GLN A 9 12.40 8.03 20.19
CA GLN A 9 12.73 7.11 19.11
C GLN A 9 11.50 6.31 18.68
N ALA A 10 10.71 5.81 19.63
CA ALA A 10 9.47 5.09 19.35
C ALA A 10 8.48 5.96 18.54
N ILE A 11 8.25 7.20 18.96
CA ILE A 11 7.40 8.14 18.22
C ILE A 11 7.98 8.45 16.84
N GLY A 12 9.30 8.60 16.72
CA GLY A 12 9.97 8.82 15.43
C GLY A 12 9.74 7.67 14.45
N VAL A 13 9.91 6.42 14.89
CA VAL A 13 9.65 5.23 14.08
C VAL A 13 8.17 5.14 13.69
N LEU A 14 7.26 5.34 14.65
CA LEU A 14 5.83 5.33 14.38
C LEU A 14 5.41 6.42 13.40
N ALA A 15 5.99 7.61 13.49
CA ALA A 15 5.71 8.72 12.58
C ALA A 15 6.12 8.39 11.15
N VAL A 16 7.32 7.83 10.96
CA VAL A 16 7.80 7.42 9.63
C VAL A 16 6.93 6.31 9.05
N ILE A 17 6.64 5.26 9.82
CA ILE A 17 5.77 4.16 9.37
C ILE A 17 4.37 4.70 8.99
N SER A 18 3.78 5.54 9.84
CA SER A 18 2.45 6.10 9.60
C SER A 18 2.42 6.98 8.36
N LEU A 19 3.46 7.81 8.15
CA LEU A 19 3.57 8.64 6.97
C LEU A 19 3.74 7.79 5.70
N SER A 20 4.59 6.77 5.73
CA SER A 20 4.78 5.84 4.61
C SER A 20 3.49 5.11 4.25
N LEU A 21 2.77 4.57 5.25
CA LEU A 21 1.48 3.92 5.05
C LEU A 21 0.43 4.89 4.51
N GLY A 22 0.37 6.11 5.05
CA GLY A 22 -0.53 7.15 4.56
C GLY A 22 -0.27 7.51 3.10
N LEU A 23 1.00 7.69 2.71
CA LEU A 23 1.37 7.96 1.33
C LEU A 23 1.00 6.83 0.38
N ILE A 24 1.24 5.57 0.76
CA ILE A 24 0.85 4.40 -0.02
C ILE A 24 -0.68 4.33 -0.13
N ASN A 25 -1.42 4.53 0.96
CA ASN A 25 -2.88 4.50 0.96
C ASN A 25 -3.51 5.63 0.12
N LEU A 26 -2.81 6.72 -0.15
CA LEU A 26 -3.30 7.79 -1.04
C LEU A 26 -3.18 7.45 -2.54
N LEU A 27 -2.57 6.33 -2.91
CA LEU A 27 -2.45 5.95 -4.31
C LEU A 27 -3.83 5.68 -4.95
N PRO A 28 -4.03 6.06 -6.23
CA PRO A 28 -5.35 6.08 -6.87
C PRO A 28 -5.76 4.70 -7.43
N PHE A 29 -5.73 3.65 -6.60
CA PHE A 29 -6.22 2.32 -6.97
C PHE A 29 -6.95 1.64 -5.81
N LEU A 30 -8.01 0.88 -6.12
CA LEU A 30 -8.68 0.05 -5.13
C LEU A 30 -7.79 -1.15 -4.76
N PRO A 31 -7.90 -1.70 -3.55
CA PRO A 31 -8.84 -1.35 -2.48
C PRO A 31 -8.36 -0.20 -1.56
N LEU A 32 -7.30 0.54 -1.93
CA LEU A 32 -6.77 1.60 -1.08
C LEU A 32 -7.73 2.80 -0.96
N ASP A 33 -7.63 3.52 0.15
CA ASP A 33 -8.45 4.71 0.45
C ASP A 33 -8.35 5.78 -0.66
N GLY A 34 -7.16 5.96 -1.23
CA GLY A 34 -6.89 6.86 -2.36
C GLY A 34 -7.65 6.47 -3.64
N GLY A 35 -7.93 5.18 -3.84
CA GLY A 35 -8.80 4.71 -4.91
C GLY A 35 -10.24 5.18 -4.73
N HIS A 36 -10.77 5.14 -3.51
CA HIS A 36 -12.10 5.67 -3.20
C HIS A 36 -12.16 7.20 -3.39
N ILE A 37 -11.14 7.92 -2.92
CA ILE A 37 -11.01 9.37 -3.13
C ILE A 37 -10.96 9.69 -4.63
N PHE A 38 -10.17 8.95 -5.40
CA PHE A 38 -10.08 9.10 -6.85
C PHE A 38 -11.44 8.95 -7.53
N TRP A 39 -12.19 7.89 -7.23
CA TRP A 39 -13.51 7.69 -7.82
C TRP A 39 -14.51 8.75 -7.39
N ALA A 40 -14.48 9.20 -6.13
CA ALA A 40 -15.33 10.30 -5.67
C ALA A 40 -15.05 11.61 -6.42
N ILE A 41 -13.77 11.91 -6.70
CA ILE A 41 -13.38 13.06 -7.53
C ILE A 41 -13.90 12.89 -8.96
N VAL A 42 -13.75 11.71 -9.55
CA VAL A 42 -14.26 11.40 -10.89
C VAL A 42 -15.79 11.57 -10.95
N GLU A 43 -16.52 11.07 -9.97
CA GLU A 43 -17.97 11.24 -9.86
C GLU A 43 -18.38 12.70 -9.75
N LYS A 44 -17.66 13.48 -8.92
CA LYS A 44 -17.88 14.92 -8.77
C LYS A 44 -17.66 15.68 -10.08
N ILE A 45 -16.60 15.37 -10.82
CA ILE A 45 -16.30 16.01 -12.12
C ILE A 45 -17.35 15.60 -13.17
N ARG A 46 -17.75 14.33 -13.17
CA ARG A 46 -18.67 13.77 -14.18
C ARG A 46 -20.14 14.09 -13.89
N GLY A 47 -20.48 14.48 -12.66
CA GLY A 47 -21.85 14.78 -12.22
C GLY A 47 -22.80 13.58 -12.18
N ARG A 48 -22.30 12.35 -12.34
CA ARG A 48 -23.10 11.12 -12.34
C ARG A 48 -22.31 9.93 -11.76
N PRO A 49 -22.98 9.02 -11.03
CA PRO A 49 -22.32 7.93 -10.30
C PRO A 49 -21.62 6.96 -11.24
N VAL A 50 -20.40 6.53 -10.88
CA VAL A 50 -19.60 5.56 -11.63
C VAL A 50 -20.31 4.20 -11.57
N PRO A 51 -20.51 3.52 -12.72
CA PRO A 51 -21.15 2.21 -12.70
C PRO A 51 -20.36 1.25 -11.81
N LEU A 52 -21.05 0.51 -10.94
CA LEU A 52 -20.44 -0.43 -10.01
C LEU A 52 -19.48 -1.41 -10.69
N ARG A 53 -19.85 -1.90 -11.88
CA ARG A 53 -19.00 -2.80 -12.71
C ARG A 53 -17.62 -2.22 -13.02
N VAL A 54 -17.49 -0.89 -13.15
CA VAL A 54 -16.20 -0.22 -13.40
C VAL A 54 -15.38 -0.20 -12.13
N MET A 55 -15.99 0.15 -10.99
CA MET A 55 -15.34 0.10 -9.68
C MET A 55 -14.87 -1.32 -9.35
N GLU A 56 -15.73 -2.34 -9.53
CA GLU A 56 -15.39 -3.76 -9.33
C GLU A 56 -14.20 -4.20 -10.18
N ARG A 57 -14.20 -3.86 -11.47
CA ARG A 57 -13.07 -4.18 -12.36
C ARG A 57 -11.79 -3.49 -11.92
N SER A 58 -11.85 -2.20 -11.58
CA SER A 58 -10.69 -1.48 -11.07
C SER A 58 -10.17 -2.04 -9.75
N GLY A 59 -11.07 -2.48 -8.87
CA GLY A 59 -10.72 -3.14 -7.61
C GLY A 59 -10.07 -4.49 -7.82
N MET A 60 -10.57 -5.29 -8.75
CA MET A 60 -9.95 -6.56 -9.08
C MET A 60 -8.55 -6.40 -9.67
N VAL A 61 -8.36 -5.40 -10.55
CA VAL A 61 -7.04 -5.06 -11.11
C VAL A 61 -6.08 -4.60 -10.01
N GLY A 62 -6.50 -3.68 -9.15
CA GLY A 62 -5.65 -3.16 -8.08
C GLY A 62 -5.34 -4.22 -7.01
N PHE A 63 -6.31 -5.06 -6.65
CA PHE A 63 -6.08 -6.20 -5.76
C PHE A 63 -5.09 -7.21 -6.35
N ALA A 64 -5.24 -7.56 -7.63
CA ALA A 64 -4.30 -8.45 -8.31
C ALA A 64 -2.88 -7.86 -8.34
N LEU A 65 -2.73 -6.56 -8.59
CA LEU A 65 -1.44 -5.88 -8.55
C LEU A 65 -0.79 -5.97 -7.17
N VAL A 66 -1.54 -5.67 -6.10
CA VAL A 66 -1.04 -5.77 -4.72
C VAL A 66 -0.64 -7.20 -4.38
N LEU A 67 -1.44 -8.19 -4.80
CA LEU A 67 -1.14 -9.60 -4.55
C LEU A 67 0.13 -10.05 -5.28
N ILE A 68 0.36 -9.60 -6.51
CA ILE A 68 1.60 -9.87 -7.25
C ILE A 68 2.80 -9.25 -6.51
N LEU A 69 2.69 -7.98 -6.11
CA LEU A 69 3.76 -7.31 -5.36
C LEU A 69 4.05 -7.99 -4.03
N PHE A 70 3.00 -8.47 -3.34
CA PHE A 70 3.13 -9.23 -2.10
C PHE A 70 3.89 -10.53 -2.32
N VAL A 71 3.56 -11.30 -3.36
CA VAL A 71 4.26 -12.56 -3.67
C VAL A 71 5.73 -12.29 -4.00
N ILE A 72 6.01 -11.30 -4.86
CA ILE A 72 7.40 -10.93 -5.21
C ILE A 72 8.19 -10.50 -3.97
N GLY A 73 7.60 -9.66 -3.12
CA GLY A 73 8.21 -9.21 -1.88
C GLY A 73 8.48 -10.37 -0.93
N LEU A 74 7.49 -11.26 -0.74
CA LEU A 74 7.60 -12.43 0.12
C LEU A 74 8.69 -13.40 -0.36
N GLU A 75 8.75 -13.68 -1.66
CA GLU A 75 9.81 -14.51 -2.25
C GLU A 75 11.20 -13.88 -2.03
N ASN A 76 11.32 -12.57 -2.21
CA ASN A 76 12.57 -11.85 -1.94
C ASN A 76 12.95 -11.89 -0.45
N ASP A 77 12.00 -11.72 0.46
CA ASP A 77 12.24 -11.74 1.90
C ASP A 77 12.70 -13.13 2.36
N ILE A 78 12.05 -14.20 1.86
CA ILE A 78 12.46 -15.60 2.11
C ILE A 78 13.85 -15.88 1.51
N GLY A 79 14.09 -15.43 0.27
CA GLY A 79 15.37 -15.58 -0.39
C GLY A 79 16.50 -14.91 0.37
N ARG A 80 16.26 -13.70 0.89
CA ARG A 80 17.26 -12.96 1.70
C ARG A 80 17.64 -13.70 2.99
N LEU A 81 16.70 -14.41 3.61
CA LEU A 81 16.96 -15.21 4.81
C LEU A 81 17.74 -16.49 4.50
N THR A 82 17.64 -17.02 3.28
CA THR A 82 18.27 -18.29 2.86
C THR A 82 19.56 -18.11 2.06
N GLY A 83 19.91 -16.87 1.69
CA GLY A 83 21.13 -16.53 0.94
C GLY A 83 20.96 -16.49 -0.59
N GLU A 84 19.75 -16.75 -1.09
CA GLU A 84 19.40 -16.76 -2.52
C GLU A 84 18.59 -15.53 -2.95
N GLY A 85 18.36 -14.57 -2.05
CA GLY A 85 17.57 -13.37 -2.31
C GLY A 85 18.15 -12.50 -3.42
N PHE A 86 17.29 -11.74 -4.11
CA PHE A 86 17.71 -10.81 -5.15
C PHE A 86 18.80 -9.87 -4.61
N ASN A 87 20.01 -9.99 -5.18
CA ASN A 87 21.12 -9.07 -4.95
C ASN A 87 20.84 -7.76 -5.71
N VAL A 88 19.88 -6.98 -5.22
CA VAL A 88 19.74 -5.58 -5.62
C VAL A 88 20.90 -4.85 -4.92
N ARG A 89 22.01 -4.70 -5.65
CA ARG A 89 23.19 -3.94 -5.22
C ARG A 89 22.86 -2.47 -5.04
#